data_AF-A0A517KWW4-F1
#
_entry.id   AF-A0A517KWW4-F1
#
_cell.length_a   1.000
_cell.length_b   1.000
_cell.length_c   1.000
_cell.angle_alpha   90.00
_cell.angle_beta   90.00
_cell.angle_gamma   90.00
#
_symmetry.space_group_name_H-M   'P 1'
#
loop_
_entity.id
_entity.type
_entity.pdbx_description
1 polymer ?
#
loop_
_entity_poly.entity_id
_entity_poly.type
_entity_poly.pdbx_seq_one_letter_code
_entity_poly.pdbx_strand_id
1 'polypeptide(L)'
;MHITSYLATLLALAPATVYGKEPRCKQALITYRVKCTPSKLECEAGEAPLTEALRKDLAETASRWVAWTNIWENAGPCGGFCNAPYKKAVPPFLGSTWMMDCYAARMHNVVELTSPSVPPTIERDSEAQKCIDIPCRGPCQFVFGKC
;
A
#
# COMPACT_ATOMS: atom_id res chain seq x y z
N MET A 1 56.55 -42.76 -2.70
CA MET A 1 55.26 -43.27 -2.16
C MET A 1 54.31 -42.10 -2.06
N HIS A 2 53.23 -42.13 -2.85
CA HIS A 2 52.24 -41.07 -2.91
C HIS A 2 51.37 -41.07 -1.65
N ILE A 3 51.19 -39.88 -1.06
CA ILE A 3 50.18 -39.62 -0.04
C ILE A 3 48.83 -39.58 -0.77
N THR A 4 48.06 -40.66 -0.62
CA THR A 4 46.68 -40.73 -1.08
C THR A 4 45.78 -39.99 -0.12
N SER A 5 45.49 -38.73 -0.43
CA SER A 5 44.47 -37.90 0.21
C SER A 5 43.08 -38.43 -0.14
N TYR A 6 42.53 -39.32 0.69
CA TYR A 6 41.13 -39.73 0.59
C TYR A 6 40.32 -39.09 1.73
N LEU A 7 39.11 -38.63 1.37
CA LEU A 7 38.04 -38.11 2.23
C LEU A 7 38.04 -36.59 2.55
N ALA A 8 38.22 -35.77 1.53
CA ALA A 8 37.63 -34.42 1.47
C ALA A 8 36.29 -34.43 0.71
N THR A 9 35.40 -35.40 1.00
CA THR A 9 34.14 -35.60 0.24
C THR A 9 32.88 -35.78 1.08
N LEU A 10 32.87 -35.30 2.34
CA LEU A 10 31.65 -35.27 3.17
C LEU A 10 31.00 -33.88 3.31
N LEU A 11 31.23 -32.97 2.37
CA LEU A 11 30.57 -31.65 2.32
C LEU A 11 29.84 -31.35 1.00
N ALA A 12 29.62 -32.36 0.15
CA ALA A 12 29.01 -32.19 -1.17
C ALA A 12 27.57 -32.72 -1.29
N LEU A 13 26.80 -32.75 -0.19
CA LEU A 13 25.36 -33.05 -0.23
C LEU A 13 24.56 -32.06 0.63
N ALA A 14 24.57 -30.79 0.25
CA ALA A 14 23.44 -29.92 0.54
C ALA A 14 23.33 -28.75 -0.47
N PRO A 15 23.04 -28.99 -1.77
CA PRO A 15 22.48 -27.92 -2.58
C PRO A 15 20.95 -28.06 -2.63
N ALA A 16 20.31 -27.00 -2.13
CA ALA A 16 19.12 -26.43 -2.72
C ALA A 16 17.79 -27.18 -2.56
N THR A 17 17.28 -27.22 -1.32
CA THR A 17 15.83 -27.02 -1.13
C THR A 17 15.57 -25.86 -0.18
N VAL A 18 16.23 -24.71 -0.41
CA VAL A 18 15.51 -23.46 -0.20
C VAL A 18 14.58 -23.36 -1.39
N TYR A 19 13.50 -24.15 -1.37
CA TYR A 19 12.33 -23.89 -2.19
C TYR A 19 11.85 -22.53 -1.70
N GLY A 20 12.33 -21.46 -2.34
CA GLY A 20 12.00 -20.10 -1.99
C GLY A 20 10.49 -20.01 -2.00
N LYS A 21 9.89 -19.89 -0.82
CA LYS A 21 8.45 -19.77 -0.67
C LYS A 21 8.05 -18.62 -1.59
N GLU A 22 7.16 -18.90 -2.55
CA GLU A 22 6.73 -17.86 -3.49
C GLU A 22 6.34 -16.61 -2.72
N PRO A 23 6.72 -15.41 -3.21
CA PRO A 23 6.37 -14.19 -2.52
C PRO A 23 4.86 -14.18 -2.31
N ARG A 24 4.49 -13.88 -1.07
CA ARG A 24 3.12 -13.79 -0.62
C ARG A 24 2.71 -12.33 -0.64
N CYS A 25 1.50 -12.11 -1.13
CA CYS A 25 0.93 -10.80 -1.32
C CYS A 25 -0.34 -10.62 -0.48
N LYS A 26 -0.80 -9.39 -0.40
CA LYS A 26 -2.02 -8.96 0.29
C LYS A 26 -2.78 -7.94 -0.55
N GLN A 27 -4.04 -7.70 -0.22
CA GLN A 27 -4.75 -6.50 -0.68
C GLN A 27 -4.51 -5.36 0.32
N ALA A 28 -4.31 -4.16 -0.19
CA ALA A 28 -4.13 -2.96 0.62
C ALA A 28 -5.19 -1.91 0.30
N LEU A 29 -5.64 -1.22 1.33
CA LEU A 29 -6.47 -0.02 1.29
C LEU A 29 -5.79 1.02 2.16
N ILE A 30 -5.58 2.22 1.62
CA ILE A 30 -5.15 3.39 2.37
C ILE A 30 -6.15 4.49 2.14
N THR A 31 -6.70 5.02 3.22
CA THR A 31 -7.55 6.20 3.17
C THR A 31 -6.68 7.43 3.43
N TYR A 32 -6.73 8.38 2.51
CA TYR A 32 -6.17 9.71 2.66
C TYR A 32 -7.28 10.69 3.00
N ARG A 33 -6.96 11.72 3.78
CA ARG A 33 -7.90 12.81 4.09
C ARG A 33 -7.23 14.17 4.02
N VAL A 34 -8.02 15.20 3.77
CA VAL A 34 -7.59 16.58 4.03
C VAL A 34 -7.43 16.74 5.53
N LYS A 35 -6.29 17.30 5.95
CA LYS A 35 -5.92 17.45 7.36
C LYS A 35 -7.00 18.21 8.12
N CYS A 36 -7.33 17.68 9.29
CA CYS A 36 -8.14 18.39 10.28
C CYS A 36 -7.24 19.24 11.17
N THR A 37 -7.83 20.10 12.00
CA THR A 37 -7.10 20.93 12.96
C THR A 37 -7.15 20.26 14.34
N PRO A 38 -6.12 19.52 14.79
CA PRO A 38 -6.20 18.71 16.00
C PRO A 38 -6.37 19.55 17.27
N SER A 39 -5.77 20.75 17.31
CA SER A 39 -5.87 21.66 18.45
C SER A 39 -7.29 22.17 18.71
N LYS A 40 -8.16 22.14 17.70
CA LYS A 40 -9.56 22.55 17.81
C LYS A 40 -10.54 21.38 17.77
N LEU A 41 -10.06 20.16 17.52
CA LEU A 41 -10.90 19.00 17.19
C LEU A 41 -11.90 19.32 16.07
N GLU A 42 -11.46 20.04 15.03
CA GLU A 42 -12.32 20.47 13.91
C GLU A 42 -11.83 19.93 12.57
N CYS A 43 -12.78 19.45 11.76
CA CYS A 43 -12.63 19.15 10.34
C CYS A 43 -13.66 19.99 9.58
N GLU A 44 -13.23 21.03 8.86
CA GLU A 44 -14.16 21.93 8.15
C GLU A 44 -14.08 21.79 6.62
N ALA A 45 -13.04 21.11 6.12
CA ALA A 45 -12.79 21.02 4.68
C ALA A 45 -13.97 20.43 3.91
N GLY A 46 -14.74 19.52 4.53
CA GLY A 46 -15.93 18.91 3.95
C GLY A 46 -17.16 19.82 3.95
N GLU A 47 -17.20 20.88 4.75
CA GLU A 47 -18.37 21.77 4.82
C GLU A 47 -18.49 22.71 3.62
N ALA A 48 -17.38 22.94 2.91
CA ALA A 48 -17.37 23.66 1.64
C ALA A 48 -17.23 22.70 0.44
N PRO A 49 -17.67 23.11 -0.75
CA PRO A 49 -17.35 22.41 -1.99
C PRO A 49 -15.84 22.20 -2.15
N LEU A 50 -15.44 21.07 -2.74
CA LEU A 50 -14.04 20.75 -2.97
C LEU A 50 -13.39 21.82 -3.86
N THR A 51 -12.51 22.63 -3.25
CA THR A 51 -11.78 23.70 -3.93
C THR A 51 -10.80 23.15 -4.96
N GLU A 52 -10.43 23.96 -5.95
CA GLU A 52 -9.48 23.53 -6.99
C GLU A 52 -8.11 23.15 -6.40
N ALA A 53 -7.65 23.87 -5.37
CA ALA A 53 -6.40 23.56 -4.68
C ALA A 53 -6.44 22.17 -4.02
N LEU A 54 -7.50 21.87 -3.26
CA LEU A 54 -7.65 20.56 -2.62
C LEU A 54 -7.85 19.43 -3.63
N ARG A 55 -8.56 19.71 -4.73
CA ARG A 55 -8.71 18.77 -5.85
C ARG A 55 -7.35 18.41 -6.45
N LYS A 56 -6.48 19.40 -6.65
CA LYS A 56 -5.12 19.20 -7.15
C LYS A 56 -4.28 18.36 -6.16
N ASP A 57 -4.33 18.67 -4.87
CA ASP A 57 -3.57 17.93 -3.85
C ASP A 57 -4.02 16.46 -3.73
N LEU A 58 -5.33 16.20 -3.81
CA LEU A 58 -5.87 14.84 -3.84
C LEU A 58 -5.50 14.11 -5.13
N ALA A 59 -5.57 14.77 -6.29
CA ALA A 59 -5.15 14.19 -7.56
C ALA A 59 -3.65 13.87 -7.60
N GLU A 60 -2.82 14.73 -7.02
CA GLU A 60 -1.39 14.49 -6.85
C GLU A 60 -1.14 13.29 -5.91
N THR A 61 -1.86 13.21 -4.80
CA THR A 61 -1.80 12.07 -3.87
C THR A 61 -2.16 10.77 -4.58
N ALA A 62 -3.23 10.76 -5.38
CA ALA A 62 -3.64 9.61 -6.16
C ALA A 62 -2.57 9.21 -7.18
N SER A 63 -2.01 10.19 -7.90
CA SER A 63 -0.95 9.96 -8.88
C SER A 63 0.29 9.35 -8.25
N ARG A 64 0.70 9.84 -7.08
CA ARG A 64 1.83 9.29 -6.31
C ARG A 64 1.55 7.87 -5.81
N TRP A 65 0.33 7.58 -5.36
CA TRP A 65 -0.09 6.22 -5.00
C TRP A 65 -0.01 5.26 -6.18
N VAL A 66 -0.58 5.63 -7.32
CA VAL A 66 -0.56 4.80 -8.54
C VAL A 66 0.88 4.57 -9.01
N ALA A 67 1.70 5.62 -9.06
CA ALA A 67 3.10 5.50 -9.45
C ALA A 67 3.88 4.57 -8.50
N TRP A 68 3.67 4.70 -7.20
CA TRP A 68 4.32 3.86 -6.20
C TRP A 68 3.85 2.41 -6.25
N THR A 69 2.55 2.14 -6.42
CA THR A 69 2.02 0.77 -6.51
C THR A 69 2.45 0.05 -7.80
N ASN A 70 2.68 0.78 -8.90
CA ASN A 70 3.20 0.24 -10.15
C ASN A 70 4.67 -0.22 -10.08
N ILE A 71 5.39 0.11 -9.01
CA ILE A 71 6.74 -0.43 -8.76
C ILE A 71 6.63 -1.94 -8.50
N TRP A 72 7.49 -2.73 -9.13
CA TRP A 72 7.45 -4.20 -9.09
C TRP A 72 7.49 -4.74 -7.65
N GLU A 73 8.33 -4.14 -6.81
CA GLU A 73 8.50 -4.52 -5.41
C GLU A 73 7.29 -4.18 -4.52
N ASN A 74 6.36 -3.35 -5.01
CA ASN A 74 5.19 -2.91 -4.26
C ASN A 74 3.94 -3.72 -4.65
N ALA A 75 3.27 -3.42 -5.76
CA ALA A 75 2.15 -4.22 -6.28
C ALA A 75 2.38 -4.69 -7.73
N GLY A 76 3.48 -4.23 -8.34
CA GLY A 76 3.90 -4.59 -9.68
C GLY A 76 2.79 -4.46 -10.73
N PRO A 77 2.49 -5.54 -11.47
CA PRO A 77 1.65 -5.46 -12.67
C PRO A 77 0.17 -5.19 -12.35
N CYS A 78 -0.25 -5.40 -11.11
CA CYS A 78 -1.62 -5.08 -10.71
C CYS A 78 -1.80 -3.61 -10.32
N GLY A 79 -0.71 -2.92 -9.98
CA GLY A 79 -0.72 -1.52 -9.62
C GLY A 79 -1.72 -1.20 -8.51
N GLY A 80 -2.21 0.03 -8.55
CA GLY A 80 -3.22 0.53 -7.64
C GLY A 80 -4.07 1.60 -8.30
N PHE A 81 -5.14 1.98 -7.63
CA PHE A 81 -5.98 3.10 -8.04
C PHE A 81 -6.56 3.80 -6.81
N CYS A 82 -7.12 4.98 -7.01
CA CYS A 82 -7.88 5.67 -5.97
C CYS A 82 -9.28 5.99 -6.47
N ASN A 83 -10.25 5.91 -5.58
CA ASN A 83 -11.63 6.34 -5.84
C ASN A 83 -11.70 7.87 -5.97
N ALA A 84 -12.83 8.36 -6.47
CA ALA A 84 -13.12 9.79 -6.42
C ALA A 84 -13.17 10.28 -4.96
N PRO A 85 -12.75 11.54 -4.68
CA PRO A 85 -12.89 12.12 -3.36
C PRO A 85 -14.33 12.11 -2.85
N TYR A 86 -14.51 11.83 -1.57
CA TYR A 86 -15.81 11.79 -0.91
C TYR A 86 -15.78 12.53 0.43
N LYS A 87 -16.95 13.00 0.88
CA LYS A 87 -17.11 13.71 2.16
C LYS A 87 -17.43 12.70 3.27
N LYS A 88 -16.79 12.81 4.43
CA LYS A 88 -17.11 11.98 5.60
C LYS A 88 -16.81 12.71 6.92
N ALA A 89 -17.67 12.50 7.91
CA ALA A 89 -17.42 12.93 9.28
C ALA A 89 -16.41 11.99 9.95
N VAL A 90 -15.45 12.54 10.69
CA VAL A 90 -14.34 11.76 11.27
C VAL A 90 -14.27 11.99 12.78
N PRO A 91 -14.97 11.17 13.59
CA PRO A 91 -14.84 11.24 15.05
C PRO A 91 -13.38 11.06 15.48
N PRO A 92 -12.89 11.78 16.52
CA PRO A 92 -13.65 12.64 17.42
C PRO A 92 -13.80 14.10 16.95
N PHE A 93 -13.42 14.44 15.72
CA PHE A 93 -13.49 15.81 15.23
C PHE A 93 -14.95 16.24 14.96
N LEU A 94 -15.23 17.52 15.20
CA LEU A 94 -16.45 18.20 14.79
C LEU A 94 -16.38 18.50 13.29
N GLY A 95 -17.50 18.27 12.58
CA GLY A 95 -17.62 18.51 11.15
C GLY A 95 -17.19 17.32 10.29
N SER A 96 -16.71 17.61 9.09
CA SER A 96 -16.37 16.63 8.08
C SER A 96 -15.21 17.07 7.20
N THR A 97 -14.57 16.11 6.55
CA THR A 97 -13.44 16.35 5.66
C THR A 97 -13.63 15.63 4.32
N TRP A 98 -12.81 16.01 3.34
CA TRP A 98 -12.67 15.27 2.09
C TRP A 98 -11.69 14.13 2.28
N MET A 99 -12.07 12.94 1.84
CA MET A 99 -11.30 11.71 1.93
C MET A 99 -11.19 11.07 0.55
N MET A 100 -10.22 10.18 0.39
CA MET A 100 -10.01 9.40 -0.82
C MET A 100 -9.44 8.04 -0.45
N ASP A 101 -10.09 6.98 -0.90
CA ASP A 101 -9.63 5.62 -0.68
C ASP A 101 -8.78 5.17 -1.87
N CYS A 102 -7.58 4.71 -1.56
CA CYS A 102 -6.63 4.18 -2.51
C CYS A 102 -6.40 2.69 -2.23
N TYR A 103 -6.31 1.90 -3.28
CA TYR A 103 -6.29 0.46 -3.21
C TYR A 103 -5.15 -0.11 -4.04
N ALA A 104 -4.65 -1.28 -3.65
CA ALA A 104 -3.71 -2.07 -4.42
C ALA A 104 -4.05 -3.55 -4.29
N ALA A 105 -4.10 -4.22 -5.44
CA ALA A 105 -4.20 -5.68 -5.47
C ALA A 105 -2.81 -6.29 -5.44
N ARG A 106 -2.66 -7.42 -4.74
CA ARG A 106 -1.41 -8.18 -4.68
C ARG A 106 -0.20 -7.33 -4.30
N MET A 107 -0.37 -6.47 -3.30
CA MET A 107 0.74 -5.74 -2.68
C MET A 107 1.65 -6.72 -1.94
N HIS A 108 2.94 -6.65 -2.18
CA HIS A 108 3.95 -7.45 -1.50
C HIS A 108 3.99 -7.13 0.00
N ASN A 109 4.35 -8.12 0.83
CA ASN A 109 4.30 -7.98 2.29
C ASN A 109 5.34 -7.01 2.91
N VAL A 110 6.40 -6.63 2.17
CA VAL A 110 7.56 -5.86 2.68
C VAL A 110 7.31 -4.33 2.71
N VAL A 111 6.10 -3.90 2.36
CA VAL A 111 5.82 -2.53 1.89
C VAL A 111 5.52 -1.52 3.01
N GLU A 112 5.48 -1.94 4.29
CA GLU A 112 5.08 -1.09 5.42
C GLU A 112 5.97 0.16 5.64
N LEU A 113 7.14 0.26 5.00
CA LEU A 113 8.12 1.32 5.27
C LEU A 113 8.21 2.45 4.23
N THR A 114 7.50 2.39 3.07
CA THR A 114 7.85 3.28 1.93
C THR A 114 6.70 3.96 1.23
N SER A 115 5.54 4.11 1.85
CA SER A 115 4.42 4.77 1.17
C SER A 115 4.77 6.16 0.65
N PRO A 116 4.19 6.60 -0.48
CA PRO A 116 4.56 7.87 -1.07
C PRO A 116 4.26 9.03 -0.13
N SER A 117 5.12 10.05 -0.16
CA SER A 117 4.87 11.32 0.52
C SER A 117 3.62 11.98 -0.05
N VAL A 118 2.90 12.71 0.78
CA VAL A 118 1.67 13.43 0.40
C VAL A 118 1.86 14.94 0.48
N PRO A 119 1.06 15.75 -0.24
CA PRO A 119 1.05 17.21 -0.08
C PRO A 119 0.77 17.62 1.37
N PRO A 120 1.23 18.81 1.82
CA PRO A 120 1.12 19.23 3.22
C PRO A 120 -0.30 19.33 3.78
N THR A 121 -1.29 19.51 2.91
CA THR A 121 -2.73 19.60 3.22
C THR A 121 -3.41 18.25 3.39
N ILE A 122 -2.76 17.17 2.95
CA ILE A 122 -3.28 15.79 2.98
C ILE A 122 -2.52 15.00 4.05
N GLU A 123 -3.21 14.08 4.70
CA GLU A 123 -2.60 13.08 5.56
C GLU A 123 -3.18 11.70 5.30
N ARG A 124 -2.44 10.68 5.73
CA ARG A 124 -2.96 9.33 5.81
C ARG A 124 -3.88 9.24 7.03
N ASP A 125 -5.11 8.82 6.80
CA ASP A 125 -6.09 8.60 7.87
C ASP A 125 -5.99 7.18 8.43
N SER A 126 -6.09 6.19 7.55
CA SER A 126 -6.11 4.78 7.96
C SER A 126 -5.52 3.86 6.89
N GLU A 127 -5.13 2.67 7.32
CA GLU A 127 -4.65 1.59 6.47
C GLU A 127 -5.38 0.30 6.85
N ALA A 128 -5.79 -0.47 5.85
CA ALA A 128 -6.38 -1.77 6.02
C ALA A 128 -5.77 -2.78 5.04
N GLN A 129 -5.57 -4.00 5.53
CA GLN A 129 -5.04 -5.11 4.74
C GLN A 129 -6.05 -6.28 4.77
N LYS A 130 -6.26 -6.92 3.63
CA LYS A 130 -7.15 -8.08 3.46
C LYS A 130 -6.53 -9.10 2.51
N CYS A 131 -7.12 -10.29 2.43
CA CYS A 131 -6.63 -11.36 1.56
C CYS A 131 -5.11 -11.58 1.71
N ILE A 132 -4.70 -11.84 2.94
CA ILE A 132 -3.29 -12.01 3.30
C ILE A 132 -2.81 -13.37 2.77
N ASP A 133 -1.55 -13.42 2.35
CA ASP A 133 -0.87 -14.61 1.84
C ASP A 133 -1.45 -15.21 0.56
N ILE A 134 -2.04 -14.37 -0.29
CA ILE A 134 -2.40 -14.77 -1.66
C ILE A 134 -1.16 -14.86 -2.55
N PRO A 135 -1.19 -15.67 -3.64
CA PRO A 135 -0.12 -15.66 -4.64
C PRO A 135 0.10 -14.25 -5.19
N CYS A 136 1.34 -13.83 -5.45
CA CYS A 136 1.58 -12.53 -6.11
C CYS A 136 1.27 -12.56 -7.62
N ARG A 137 1.20 -13.74 -8.23
CA ARG A 137 0.80 -13.93 -9.63
C ARG A 137 -0.70 -14.24 -9.72
N GLY A 138 -1.38 -13.62 -10.68
CA GLY A 138 -2.78 -13.93 -11.00
C GLY A 138 -3.54 -12.71 -11.53
N PRO A 139 -4.87 -12.82 -11.66
CA PRO A 139 -5.69 -11.70 -12.13
C PRO A 139 -5.61 -10.51 -11.16
N CYS A 140 -5.70 -9.30 -11.73
CA CYS A 140 -5.68 -8.03 -11.02
C CYS A 140 -7.08 -7.41 -10.83
N GLN A 141 -8.13 -8.09 -11.31
CA GLN A 141 -9.50 -7.73 -10.95
C GLN A 141 -9.67 -7.91 -9.44
N PHE A 142 -9.96 -6.84 -8.72
CA PHE A 142 -10.06 -6.91 -7.27
C PHE A 142 -11.31 -6.19 -6.75
N VAL A 143 -11.87 -6.78 -5.70
CA VAL A 143 -12.82 -6.15 -4.79
C VAL A 143 -12.20 -6.30 -3.41
N PHE A 144 -11.92 -5.18 -2.74
CA PHE A 144 -11.22 -5.22 -1.45
C PHE A 144 -11.96 -6.10 -0.44
N GLY A 145 -11.26 -7.05 0.16
CA GLY A 145 -11.84 -8.02 1.10
C GLY A 145 -12.37 -9.30 0.48
N LYS A 146 -12.41 -9.44 -0.85
CA LYS A 146 -12.79 -10.67 -1.55
C LYS A 146 -11.55 -11.37 -2.14
N CYS A 147 -11.39 -12.63 -1.75
CA CYS A 147 -10.41 -13.60 -2.22
C CYS A 147 -11.19 -14.88 -2.59
#